data_AF-A0A023EGQ0-F1
#
_entry.id   AF-A0A023EGQ0-F1
#
_cell.length_a   1.000
_cell.length_b   1.000
_cell.length_c   1.000
_cell.angle_alpha   90.00
_cell.angle_beta   90.00
_cell.angle_gamma   90.00
#
_symmetry.space_group_name_H-M   'P 1'
#
loop_
_entity.id
_entity.type
_entity.pdbx_description
1 polymer ?
#
loop_
_entity_poly.entity_id
_entity_poly.type
_entity_poly.pdbx_seq_one_letter_code
_entity_poly.pdbx_strand_id
1 'polypeptide(L)'
;MPQDIKRERKSTQSTMHSKRSHWNEAPLSPCPIPDISDDELVSISVRDLNRTLKLRGLTRDEIVRMKQRRRTLKNRGYAASCRIKRIEQKDELETEKSQEWRDMEKMHEQTNRMRDEVDALRNKYEALRKFAIGEKIPLPPELDILG
;
A
#
# COMPACT_ATOMS: atom_id res chain seq x y z
N MET A 1 -2.66 21.75 11.12
CA MET A 1 -2.78 20.95 12.36
C MET A 1 -3.41 19.61 11.98
N PRO A 2 -2.70 18.48 12.06
CA PRO A 2 -3.29 17.17 11.83
C PRO A 2 -4.26 16.85 12.98
N GLN A 3 -5.49 16.44 12.67
CA GLN A 3 -6.48 16.07 13.67
C GLN A 3 -6.27 14.61 14.11
N ASP A 4 -6.01 14.41 15.40
CA ASP A 4 -5.86 13.10 16.03
C ASP A 4 -7.20 12.34 16.06
N ILE A 5 -7.29 11.27 15.29
CA ILE A 5 -8.41 10.31 15.35
C ILE A 5 -8.24 9.45 16.60
N LYS A 6 -8.92 9.83 17.69
CA LYS A 6 -9.00 9.01 18.91
C LYS A 6 -9.83 7.75 18.65
N ARG A 7 -9.18 6.61 18.41
CA ARG A 7 -9.84 5.29 18.42
C ARG A 7 -10.05 4.82 19.86
N GLU A 8 -11.25 5.02 20.37
CA GLU A 8 -11.70 4.52 21.66
C GLU A 8 -11.95 2.99 21.58
N ARG A 9 -11.13 2.20 22.31
CA ARG A 9 -11.35 0.75 22.44
C ARG A 9 -12.45 0.50 23.47
N LYS A 10 -13.65 0.15 23.02
CA LYS A 10 -14.69 -0.40 23.90
C LYS A 10 -14.23 -1.75 24.47
N SER A 11 -13.95 -1.77 25.77
CA SER A 11 -13.65 -2.97 26.55
C SER A 11 -14.95 -3.72 26.83
N THR A 12 -15.24 -4.78 26.08
CA THR A 12 -16.31 -5.72 26.42
C THR A 12 -15.81 -6.67 27.50
N GLN A 13 -16.32 -6.48 28.72
CA GLN A 13 -16.10 -7.39 29.84
C GLN A 13 -16.86 -8.69 29.55
N SER A 14 -16.14 -9.72 29.09
CA SER A 14 -16.70 -11.05 28.84
C SER A 14 -16.24 -12.00 29.95
N THR A 15 -17.18 -12.41 30.79
CA THR A 15 -17.00 -13.35 31.89
C THR A 15 -16.62 -14.73 31.35
N MET A 16 -15.32 -15.03 31.31
CA MET A 16 -14.83 -16.31 30.80
C MET A 16 -15.03 -17.41 31.85
N HIS A 17 -16.02 -18.27 31.63
CA HIS A 17 -16.03 -19.60 32.23
C HIS A 17 -14.83 -20.38 31.69
N SER A 18 -13.83 -20.59 32.54
CA SER A 18 -12.62 -21.35 32.22
C SER A 18 -12.93 -22.84 32.13
N LYS A 19 -13.47 -23.29 30.99
CA LYS A 19 -13.26 -24.66 30.54
C LYS A 19 -11.95 -24.68 29.76
N ARG A 20 -10.84 -24.69 30.51
CA ARG A 20 -9.51 -25.01 29.96
C ARG A 20 -9.58 -26.42 29.39
N SER A 21 -9.92 -26.52 28.11
CA SER A 21 -9.64 -27.70 27.32
C SER A 21 -8.13 -27.86 27.33
N HIS A 22 -7.67 -28.90 28.02
CA HIS A 22 -6.28 -29.31 28.15
C HIS A 22 -5.74 -29.73 26.78
N TRP A 23 -5.52 -28.76 25.89
CA TRP A 23 -4.68 -28.94 24.72
C TRP A 23 -3.28 -28.54 25.13
N ASN A 24 -2.56 -29.53 25.67
CA ASN A 24 -1.11 -29.68 25.63
C ASN A 24 -0.37 -28.38 25.31
N GLU A 25 -0.04 -27.61 26.35
CA GLU A 25 1.14 -26.74 26.33
C GLU A 25 2.33 -27.65 26.08
N ALA A 26 2.58 -27.97 24.81
CA ALA A 26 3.79 -28.66 24.41
C ALA A 26 4.97 -27.74 24.80
N PRO A 27 6.01 -28.27 25.45
CA PRO A 27 7.18 -27.50 25.81
C PRO A 27 7.71 -26.75 24.58
N LEU A 28 8.19 -25.53 24.78
CA LEU A 28 8.66 -24.60 23.73
C LEU A 28 9.84 -25.13 22.88
N SER A 29 10.25 -26.38 23.09
CA SER A 29 11.17 -27.13 22.26
C SER A 29 10.45 -28.37 21.70
N PRO A 30 10.19 -28.44 20.38
CA PRO A 30 9.67 -29.65 19.76
C PRO A 30 10.69 -30.78 19.95
N CYS A 31 10.29 -31.91 20.54
CA CYS A 31 11.04 -33.14 20.36
C CYS A 31 11.13 -33.40 18.85
N PRO A 32 12.33 -33.62 18.27
CA PRO A 32 12.46 -33.94 16.86
C PRO A 32 11.68 -35.23 16.60
N ILE A 33 10.57 -35.13 15.88
CA ILE A 33 10.04 -36.30 15.17
C ILE A 33 11.03 -36.49 14.02
N PRO A 34 11.73 -37.63 13.92
CA PRO A 34 12.75 -37.82 12.92
C PRO A 34 12.14 -37.68 11.51
N ASP A 35 12.88 -36.99 10.62
CA ASP A 35 12.75 -37.07 9.16
C ASP A 35 11.70 -36.19 8.45
N ILE A 36 11.26 -35.05 9.01
CA ILE A 36 10.62 -33.98 8.22
C ILE A 36 11.24 -32.63 8.59
N SER A 37 11.86 -31.97 7.62
CA SER A 37 12.43 -30.63 7.80
C SER A 37 11.34 -29.56 7.93
N ASP A 38 11.66 -28.40 8.52
CA ASP A 38 10.70 -27.29 8.60
C ASP A 38 10.23 -26.84 7.20
N ASP A 39 11.15 -26.81 6.22
CA ASP A 39 10.86 -26.42 4.83
C ASP A 39 9.95 -27.42 4.13
N GLU A 40 10.20 -28.72 4.30
CA GLU A 40 9.32 -29.77 3.80
C GLU A 40 7.94 -29.71 4.46
N LEU A 41 7.90 -29.44 5.77
CA LEU A 41 6.66 -29.38 6.54
C LEU A 41 5.74 -28.22 6.11
N VAL A 42 6.30 -27.07 5.77
CA VAL A 42 5.50 -25.94 5.27
C VAL A 42 5.05 -26.12 3.83
N SER A 43 5.87 -26.76 2.99
CA SER A 43 5.67 -26.91 1.54
C SER A 43 4.73 -28.05 1.15
N ILE A 44 4.79 -29.21 1.81
CA ILE A 44 3.93 -30.36 1.51
C ILE A 44 2.44 -30.00 1.60
N SER A 45 1.53 -30.58 0.80
CA SER A 45 0.09 -30.27 0.95
C SER A 45 -0.46 -30.81 2.29
N VAL A 46 -1.63 -30.33 2.74
CA VAL A 46 -2.26 -30.88 3.96
C VAL A 46 -2.68 -32.34 3.75
N ARG A 47 -3.11 -32.70 2.54
CA ARG A 47 -3.48 -34.07 2.17
C ARG A 47 -2.27 -34.99 2.26
N ASP A 48 -1.16 -34.59 1.64
CA ASP A 48 0.05 -35.40 1.58
C ASP A 48 0.74 -35.47 2.94
N LEU A 49 0.70 -34.39 3.73
CA LEU A 49 1.15 -34.43 5.12
C LEU A 49 0.39 -35.48 5.93
N ASN A 50 -0.95 -35.47 5.88
CA ASN A 50 -1.75 -36.46 6.62
C ASN A 50 -1.48 -37.89 6.14
N ARG A 51 -1.25 -38.10 4.84
CA ARG A 51 -0.90 -39.42 4.27
C ARG A 51 0.46 -39.89 4.78
N THR A 52 1.49 -39.06 4.67
CA THR A 52 2.86 -39.37 5.11
C THR A 52 2.93 -39.68 6.59
N LEU A 53 2.29 -38.85 7.44
CA LEU A 53 2.30 -39.08 8.89
C LEU A 53 1.59 -40.41 9.28
N LYS A 54 0.50 -40.77 8.60
CA LYS A 54 -0.19 -42.06 8.82
C LYS A 54 0.63 -43.26 8.34
N LEU A 55 1.23 -43.17 7.14
CA LEU A 55 2.04 -44.24 6.58
C LEU A 55 3.29 -44.54 7.42
N ARG A 56 3.84 -43.52 8.09
CA ARG A 56 4.94 -43.66 9.04
C ARG A 56 4.51 -44.20 10.41
N GLY A 57 3.22 -44.51 10.61
CA GLY A 57 2.71 -45.11 11.84
C GLY A 57 2.66 -44.17 13.05
N LEU A 58 2.66 -42.84 12.84
CA LEU A 58 2.60 -41.89 13.94
C LEU A 58 1.27 -41.99 14.70
N THR A 59 1.36 -41.84 16.01
CA THR A 59 0.22 -41.75 16.90
C THR A 59 -0.60 -40.47 16.64
N ARG A 60 -1.85 -40.48 17.10
CA ARG A 60 -2.75 -39.32 16.98
C ARG A 60 -2.12 -38.04 17.57
N ASP A 61 -1.45 -38.16 18.71
CA ASP A 61 -0.86 -37.01 19.39
C ASP A 61 0.36 -36.46 18.65
N GLU A 62 1.17 -37.31 18.03
CA GLU A 62 2.28 -36.90 17.17
C GLU A 62 1.80 -36.18 15.92
N ILE A 63 0.71 -36.66 15.31
CA ILE A 63 0.07 -36.01 14.16
C ILE A 63 -0.41 -34.61 14.55
N VAL A 64 -1.04 -34.46 15.72
CA VAL A 64 -1.49 -33.16 16.23
C VAL A 64 -0.30 -32.23 16.47
N ARG A 65 0.78 -32.71 17.09
CA ARG A 65 2.02 -31.93 17.28
C ARG A 65 2.62 -31.45 15.96
N MET A 66 2.67 -32.32 14.94
CA MET A 66 3.19 -31.95 13.61
C MET A 66 2.32 -30.89 12.91
N LYS A 67 0.99 -31.00 13.03
CA LYS A 67 0.07 -29.97 12.52
C LYS A 67 0.26 -28.64 13.23
N GLN A 68 0.46 -28.66 14.54
CA GLN A 68 0.72 -27.45 15.32
C GLN A 68 2.06 -26.81 14.93
N ARG A 69 3.15 -27.59 14.84
CA ARG A 69 4.46 -27.12 14.36
C ARG A 69 4.32 -26.47 12.98
N ARG A 70 3.63 -27.13 12.04
CA ARG A 70 3.36 -26.57 10.72
C ARG A 70 2.61 -25.24 10.78
N ARG A 71 1.58 -25.13 11.62
CA ARG A 71 0.79 -23.90 11.77
C ARG A 71 1.67 -22.75 12.28
N THR A 72 2.52 -23.01 13.27
CA THR A 72 3.47 -22.03 13.80
C THR A 72 4.45 -21.56 12.72
N LEU A 73 5.02 -22.48 11.94
CA LEU A 73 5.94 -22.14 10.86
C LEU A 73 5.27 -21.32 9.74
N LYS A 74 4.06 -21.72 9.30
CA LYS A 74 3.31 -20.93 8.30
C LYS A 74 2.96 -19.54 8.82
N ASN A 75 2.53 -19.43 10.08
CA ASN A 75 2.24 -18.13 10.68
C ASN A 75 3.48 -17.23 10.77
N ARG A 76 4.66 -17.81 11.02
CA ARG A 76 5.93 -17.08 10.96
C ARG A 76 6.17 -16.53 9.54
N GLY A 77 5.97 -17.35 8.51
CA GLY A 77 6.06 -16.92 7.11
C GLY A 77 5.06 -15.81 6.78
N TYR A 78 3.80 -15.96 7.18
CA TYR A 78 2.77 -14.94 6.97
C TYR A 78 3.09 -13.61 7.66
N ALA A 79 3.67 -13.64 8.86
CA ALA A 79 4.11 -12.42 9.54
C ALA A 79 5.23 -11.71 8.77
N ALA A 80 6.20 -12.46 8.21
CA ALA A 80 7.25 -11.89 7.36
C ALA A 80 6.67 -11.29 6.07
N SER A 81 5.85 -12.05 5.34
CA SER A 81 5.19 -11.57 4.11
C SER A 81 4.29 -10.36 4.38
N CYS A 82 3.61 -10.29 5.52
CA CYS A 82 2.79 -9.14 5.91
C CYS A 82 3.65 -7.88 6.11
N ARG A 83 4.84 -8.01 6.70
CA ARG A 83 5.78 -6.88 6.85
C ARG A 83 6.29 -6.42 5.49
N ILE A 84 6.70 -7.35 4.64
CA ILE A 84 7.19 -7.06 3.28
C ILE A 84 6.12 -6.30 2.48
N LYS A 85 4.90 -6.84 2.38
CA LYS A 85 3.79 -6.19 1.67
C LYS A 85 3.46 -4.79 2.18
N ARG A 86 3.60 -4.57 3.50
CA ARG A 86 3.36 -3.24 4.08
C ARG A 86 4.45 -2.25 3.69
N ILE A 87 5.71 -2.70 3.64
CA ILE A 87 6.84 -1.87 3.22
C ILE A 87 6.68 -1.55 1.74
N GLU A 88 6.46 -2.56 0.89
CA GLU A 88 6.21 -2.39 -0.54
C GLU A 88 5.06 -1.40 -0.80
N GLN A 89 3.92 -1.56 -0.13
CA GLN A 89 2.79 -0.63 -0.28
C GLN A 89 3.13 0.80 0.15
N LYS A 90 3.95 0.96 1.19
CA LYS A 90 4.40 2.29 1.64
C LYS A 90 5.31 2.93 0.58
N ASP A 91 6.25 2.17 0.05
CA ASP A 91 7.22 2.64 -0.93
C ASP A 91 6.55 3.00 -2.26
N GLU A 92 5.54 2.21 -2.68
CA GLU A 92 4.67 2.52 -3.81
C GLU A 92 3.96 3.87 -3.64
N LEU A 93 3.31 4.09 -2.48
CA LEU A 93 2.61 5.35 -2.19
C LEU A 93 3.58 6.55 -2.10
N GLU A 94 4.79 6.36 -1.58
CA GLU A 94 5.81 7.40 -1.54
C GLU A 94 6.32 7.77 -2.94
N THR A 95 6.43 6.79 -3.83
CA THR A 95 6.79 6.98 -5.23
C THR A 95 5.68 7.72 -5.98
N GLU A 96 4.42 7.29 -5.83
CA GLU A 96 3.26 7.92 -6.45
C GLU A 96 3.12 9.38 -6.02
N LYS A 97 3.18 9.65 -4.71
CA LYS A 97 3.19 11.02 -4.17
C LYS A 97 4.32 11.86 -4.81
N SER A 98 5.53 11.32 -4.88
CA SER A 98 6.67 12.05 -5.46
C SER A 98 6.52 12.31 -6.95
N GLN A 99 5.79 11.44 -7.67
CA GLN A 99 5.45 11.64 -9.08
C GLN A 99 4.39 12.74 -9.23
N GLU A 100 3.30 12.68 -8.46
CA GLU A 100 2.24 13.71 -8.48
C GLU A 100 2.79 15.11 -8.18
N TRP A 101 3.69 15.23 -7.19
CA TRP A 101 4.34 16.51 -6.89
C TRP A 101 5.15 17.06 -8.06
N ARG A 102 5.89 16.19 -8.78
CA ARG A 102 6.66 16.60 -9.97
C ARG A 102 5.74 17.03 -11.11
N ASP A 103 4.62 16.33 -11.30
CA ASP A 103 3.66 16.66 -12.35
C ASP A 103 2.94 17.98 -12.04
N MET A 104 2.59 18.23 -10.78
CA MET A 104 2.03 19.50 -10.33
C MET A 104 2.98 20.68 -10.61
N GLU A 105 4.26 20.53 -10.26
CA GLU A 105 5.27 21.57 -10.51
C GLU A 105 5.41 21.85 -12.01
N LYS A 106 5.49 20.80 -12.83
CA LYS A 106 5.56 20.92 -14.29
C LYS A 106 4.34 21.63 -14.86
N MET A 107 3.13 21.31 -14.40
CA MET A 107 1.90 21.96 -14.84
C MET A 107 1.84 23.43 -14.42
N HIS A 108 2.34 23.74 -13.22
CA HIS A 108 2.42 25.11 -12.73
C HIS A 108 3.37 25.94 -13.59
N GLU A 109 4.56 25.39 -13.88
CA GLU A 109 5.53 26.02 -14.77
C GLU A 109 4.96 26.24 -16.18
N GLN A 110 4.27 25.26 -16.75
CA GLN A 110 3.61 25.40 -18.05
C GLN A 110 2.54 26.49 -18.04
N THR A 111 1.76 26.59 -16.97
CA THR A 111 0.72 27.62 -16.81
C THR A 111 1.33 29.01 -16.75
N ASN A 112 2.43 29.18 -16.00
CA ASN A 112 3.13 30.45 -15.91
C ASN A 112 3.72 30.86 -17.26
N ARG A 113 4.35 29.93 -17.99
CA ARG A 113 4.85 30.17 -19.35
C ARG A 113 3.74 30.62 -20.31
N MET A 114 2.60 29.93 -20.32
CA MET A 114 1.45 30.30 -21.16
C MET A 114 0.91 31.68 -20.79
N ARG A 115 0.88 32.03 -19.50
CA ARG A 115 0.46 33.36 -19.05
C ARG A 115 1.41 34.45 -19.55
N ASP A 116 2.71 34.22 -19.44
CA ASP A 116 3.72 35.16 -19.92
C ASP A 116 3.63 35.36 -21.46
N GLU A 117 3.37 34.28 -22.21
CA GLU A 117 3.15 34.34 -23.65
C GLU A 117 1.90 35.15 -24.01
N VAL A 118 0.79 34.94 -23.29
CA VAL A 118 -0.45 35.71 -23.47
C VAL A 118 -0.23 37.18 -23.16
N ASP A 119 0.44 37.51 -22.06
CA ASP A 119 0.71 38.88 -21.66
C ASP A 119 1.65 39.57 -22.66
N ALA A 120 2.67 38.87 -23.17
CA ALA A 120 3.55 39.38 -24.21
C ALA A 120 2.80 39.66 -25.52
N LEU A 121 1.91 38.76 -25.94
CA LEU A 121 1.08 38.95 -27.14
C LEU A 121 0.10 40.11 -26.96
N ARG A 122 -0.56 40.21 -25.80
CA ARG A 122 -1.44 41.33 -25.45
C ARG A 122 -0.70 42.66 -25.50
N ASN A 123 0.48 42.75 -24.91
CA ASN A 123 1.29 43.97 -24.94
C ASN A 123 1.68 44.39 -26.36
N LYS A 124 2.09 43.44 -27.21
CA LYS A 124 2.40 43.70 -28.62
C LYS A 124 1.17 44.20 -29.39
N TYR A 125 0.03 43.54 -29.20
CA TYR A 125 -1.22 43.92 -29.82
C TYR A 125 -1.69 45.31 -29.37
N GLU A 126 -1.64 45.61 -28.07
CA GLU A 126 -1.98 46.94 -27.53
C GLU A 126 -1.08 48.05 -28.10
N ALA A 127 0.21 47.80 -28.26
CA ALA A 127 1.13 48.76 -28.87
C ALA A 127 0.76 49.04 -30.34
N LEU A 128 0.49 47.99 -31.12
CA LEU A 128 0.07 48.12 -32.52
C LEU A 128 -1.29 48.82 -32.65
N ARG A 129 -2.24 48.48 -31.79
CA ARG A 129 -3.57 49.11 -31.73
C ARG A 129 -3.46 50.60 -31.44
N LYS A 130 -2.67 51.00 -30.43
CA LYS A 130 -2.42 52.41 -30.11
C LYS A 130 -1.79 53.16 -31.28
N PHE A 131 -0.84 52.54 -31.98
CA PHE A 131 -0.23 53.12 -33.18
C PHE A 131 -1.25 53.32 -34.31
N ALA A 132 -2.06 52.30 -34.62
CA ALA A 132 -3.10 52.38 -35.65
C ALA A 132 -4.13 53.48 -35.36
N ILE A 133 -4.57 53.60 -34.10
CA ILE A 133 -5.48 54.67 -33.67
C ILE A 133 -4.83 56.05 -33.84
N GLY A 134 -3.55 56.21 -33.45
CA GLY A 134 -2.81 57.47 -33.60
C GLY A 134 -2.66 57.91 -35.05
N GLU A 135 -2.38 56.96 -35.94
CA GLU A 135 -2.24 57.19 -37.40
C GLU A 135 -3.59 57.19 -38.14
N LYS A 136 -4.72 57.08 -37.43
CA LYS A 136 -6.08 57.00 -37.99
C LYS A 136 -6.26 55.87 -39.01
N ILE A 137 -5.53 54.77 -38.81
CA ILE A 137 -5.68 53.55 -39.61
C ILE A 137 -6.94 52.82 -39.11
N PRO A 138 -7.94 52.57 -39.96
CA PRO A 138 -9.18 51.89 -39.55
C PRO A 138 -8.88 50.45 -39.14
N LEU A 139 -9.33 50.07 -37.93
CA LEU A 139 -9.21 48.72 -37.39
C LEU A 139 -10.48 47.91 -37.68
N PRO A 140 -10.35 46.62 -38.05
CA PRO A 140 -11.49 45.71 -38.12
C PRO A 140 -12.25 45.64 -36.78
N PRO A 141 -13.59 45.54 -36.78
CA PRO A 141 -14.41 45.45 -35.56
C PRO A 141 -14.02 44.27 -34.65
N GLU A 142 -13.57 43.16 -35.24
CA GLU A 142 -13.11 41.96 -34.53
C GLU A 142 -11.76 42.19 -33.81
N LEU A 143 -11.10 43.31 -34.07
CA LEU A 143 -9.87 43.75 -33.40
C LEU A 143 -10.13 45.00 -32.55
N ASP A 144 -11.38 45.31 -32.23
CA ASP A 144 -11.78 46.38 -31.30
C ASP A 144 -12.48 45.80 -30.06
N ILE A 145 -12.06 44.61 -29.64
CA ILE A 145 -12.74 43.77 -28.62
C ILE A 145 -12.48 44.22 -27.17
N LEU A 146 -11.77 45.33 -26.97
CA LEU A 146 -11.43 45.89 -25.65
C LEU A 146 -11.91 47.33 -25.48
N GLY A 147 -12.88 47.77 -26.31
CA GLY A 147 -13.58 49.06 -26.19
C GLY A 147 -14.86 48.93 -25.37
#